data_AF-A0A9E8S7Z9-F1
#
_entry.id   AF-A0A9E8S7Z9-F1
#
_cell.length_a   1.000
_cell.length_b   1.000
_cell.length_c   1.000
_cell.angle_alpha   90.00
_cell.angle_beta   90.00
_cell.angle_gamma   90.00
#
_symmetry.space_group_name_H-M   'P 1'
#
loop_
_entity.id
_entity.type
_entity.pdbx_description
1 polymer ?
#
loop_
_entity_poly.entity_id
_entity_poly.type
_entity_poly.pdbx_seq_one_letter_code
_entity_poly.pdbx_strand_id
1 'polypeptide(L)'
;MTPAERAWSWMQPLIAVLCLAVAVASWSLQAAGDYELLPSVQAVITTSFVYPGLALSLAVNHVIVGFRRPPALSAAEKALVVAQAVIAIVLGLTSLDSAALIVGFLLWPLLIVGAVWACALMTGGTIRIRRESRMPVDPRSGDRLGDGPPTAQIPVVSPAR
;
A
#
# COMPACT_ATOMS: atom_id res chain seq x y z
N MET A 1 -2.63 9.89 -14.13
CA MET A 1 -2.16 9.76 -12.74
C MET A 1 -1.76 11.14 -12.27
N THR A 2 -2.47 11.66 -11.26
CA THR A 2 -2.24 13.01 -10.74
C THR A 2 -0.99 13.04 -9.83
N PRO A 3 -0.38 14.23 -9.58
CA PRO A 3 0.73 14.36 -8.63
C PRO A 3 0.39 13.83 -7.23
N ALA A 4 -0.84 14.03 -6.78
CA ALA A 4 -1.34 13.53 -5.50
C ALA A 4 -1.40 12.00 -5.44
N GLU A 5 -1.81 11.34 -6.53
CA GLU A 5 -1.79 9.87 -6.63
C GLU A 5 -0.37 9.32 -6.64
N ARG A 6 0.57 10.04 -7.25
CA ARG A 6 1.99 9.68 -7.23
C ARG A 6 2.57 9.79 -5.82
N ALA A 7 2.29 10.87 -5.10
CA ALA A 7 2.71 11.01 -3.71
C ALA A 7 2.16 9.86 -2.85
N TRP A 8 0.91 9.46 -3.09
CA TRP A 8 0.29 8.37 -2.35
C TRP A 8 1.00 7.01 -2.52
N SER A 9 1.51 6.74 -3.73
CA SER A 9 2.25 5.50 -3.98
C SER A 9 3.56 5.38 -3.17
N TRP A 10 4.13 6.52 -2.75
CA TRP A 10 5.35 6.58 -1.95
C TRP A 10 5.11 6.53 -0.43
N MET A 11 3.87 6.61 0.03
CA MET A 11 3.61 6.63 1.47
C MET A 11 3.97 5.30 2.15
N GLN A 12 3.61 4.18 1.53
CA GLN A 12 3.94 2.84 2.05
C GLN A 12 5.44 2.61 2.23
N PRO A 13 6.30 2.82 1.21
CA PRO A 13 7.75 2.65 1.38
C PRO A 13 8.35 3.65 2.36
N LEU A 14 7.84 4.89 2.44
CA LEU A 14 8.32 5.88 3.39
C LEU A 14 8.07 5.43 4.84
N ILE A 15 6.84 4.99 5.15
CA ILE A 15 6.51 4.46 6.48
C ILE A 15 7.36 3.22 6.78
N ALA A 16 7.52 2.31 5.81
CA ALA A 16 8.34 1.12 5.97
C ALA A 16 9.80 1.46 6.33
N VAL A 17 10.41 2.42 5.63
CA VAL A 17 11.77 2.89 5.90
C VAL A 17 11.89 3.50 7.29
N LEU A 18 10.92 4.32 7.72
CA LEU A 18 10.92 4.90 9.06
C LEU A 18 10.86 3.83 10.15
N CYS A 19 9.94 2.85 10.01
CA CYS A 19 9.84 1.74 10.95
C CYS A 19 11.13 0.91 10.99
N LEU A 20 11.73 0.63 9.84
CA LEU A 20 12.98 -0.12 9.76
C LEU A 20 14.15 0.67 10.38
N ALA A 21 14.23 1.98 10.16
CA ALA A 21 15.27 2.83 10.74
C ALA A 21 15.22 2.81 12.27
N VAL A 22 14.03 2.90 12.85
CA VAL A 22 13.84 2.79 14.30
C VAL A 22 14.19 1.39 14.81
N ALA A 23 13.82 0.35 14.07
CA ALA A 23 14.19 -1.03 14.43
C ALA A 23 15.70 -1.23 14.44
N VAL A 24 16.39 -0.79 13.39
CA VAL A 24 17.85 -0.88 13.28
C VAL A 24 18.53 -0.11 14.40
N ALA A 25 18.10 1.12 14.68
CA ALA A 25 18.63 1.90 15.79
C ALA A 25 18.46 1.15 17.13
N SER A 26 17.29 0.57 17.37
CA SER A 26 17.03 -0.21 18.58
C SER A 26 17.88 -1.47 18.65
N TRP A 27 18.06 -2.20 17.55
CA TRP A 27 18.95 -3.38 17.51
C TRP A 27 20.40 -3.00 17.78
N SER A 28 20.87 -1.87 17.25
CA SER A 28 22.22 -1.36 17.54
C SER A 28 22.42 -1.09 19.04
N LEU A 29 21.42 -0.49 19.71
CA LEU A 29 21.46 -0.26 21.15
C LEU A 29 21.46 -1.57 21.96
N GLN A 30 20.60 -2.52 21.58
CA GLN A 30 20.55 -3.83 22.23
C GLN A 30 21.85 -4.63 22.06
N ALA A 31 22.47 -4.55 20.88
CA ALA A 31 23.75 -5.19 20.60
C ALA A 31 24.91 -4.55 21.39
N ALA A 32 24.84 -3.24 21.66
CA ALA A 32 25.79 -2.54 22.51
C ALA A 32 25.57 -2.80 24.01
N GLY A 33 24.41 -3.33 24.41
CA GLY A 33 24.03 -3.53 25.81
C GLY A 33 23.41 -2.29 26.46
N ASP A 34 23.13 -1.24 25.69
CA ASP A 34 22.64 0.06 26.18
C ASP A 34 21.11 0.07 26.34
N TYR A 35 20.60 -0.83 27.19
CA TYR A 35 19.15 -0.93 27.45
C TYR A 35 18.59 0.26 28.24
N GLU A 36 19.44 1.07 28.87
CA GLU A 36 19.02 2.30 29.57
C GLU A 36 18.35 3.30 28.63
N LEU A 37 18.67 3.26 27.33
CA LEU A 37 18.06 4.08 26.29
C LEU A 37 16.75 3.51 25.73
N LEU A 38 16.34 2.32 26.18
CA LEU A 38 15.08 1.67 25.83
C LEU A 38 14.15 1.72 27.04
N PRO A 39 13.24 2.71 27.11
CA PRO A 39 12.55 3.09 28.35
C PRO A 39 11.61 2.01 28.91
N SER A 40 11.25 0.99 28.11
CA SER A 40 10.35 -0.07 28.52
C SER A 40 10.53 -1.36 27.73
N VAL A 41 10.06 -2.48 28.29
CA VAL A 41 9.95 -3.77 27.57
C VAL A 41 9.06 -3.63 26.32
N GLN A 42 8.03 -2.78 26.38
CA GLN A 42 7.18 -2.49 25.24
C GLN A 42 7.97 -1.82 24.11
N ALA A 43 8.87 -0.89 24.42
CA ALA A 43 9.74 -0.27 23.43
C ALA A 43 10.59 -1.32 22.73
N VAL A 44 11.25 -2.20 23.50
CA VAL A 44 12.07 -3.29 22.96
C VAL A 44 11.25 -4.17 22.01
N ILE A 45 10.06 -4.62 22.41
CA ILE A 45 9.23 -5.50 21.57
C ILE A 45 8.72 -4.76 20.32
N THR A 46 8.27 -3.51 20.49
CA THR A 46 7.72 -2.72 19.40
C THR A 46 8.77 -2.43 18.33
N THR A 47 9.96 -2.00 18.72
CA THR A 47 11.05 -1.71 17.79
C THR A 47 11.67 -2.98 17.21
N SER A 48 11.73 -4.08 17.95
CA SER A 48 12.42 -5.30 17.50
C SER A 48 11.56 -6.23 16.67
N PHE A 49 10.24 -6.21 16.83
CA PHE A 49 9.34 -7.14 16.16
C PHE A 49 8.21 -6.45 15.40
N VAL A 50 7.52 -5.49 16.04
CA VAL A 50 6.32 -4.89 15.45
C VAL A 50 6.68 -3.99 14.28
N TYR A 51 7.66 -3.10 14.44
CA TYR A 51 8.09 -2.20 13.38
C TYR A 51 8.72 -2.92 12.17
N PRO A 52 9.62 -3.91 12.35
CA PRO A 52 10.07 -4.75 11.25
C PRO A 52 8.94 -5.48 10.54
N GLY A 53 8.00 -6.07 11.30
CA GLY A 53 6.84 -6.77 10.73
C GLY A 53 5.94 -5.83 9.91
N LEU A 54 5.69 -4.62 10.42
CA LEU A 54 4.94 -3.59 9.71
C LEU A 54 5.67 -3.13 8.45
N ALA A 55 6.98 -2.89 8.52
CA ALA A 55 7.79 -2.49 7.38
C ALA A 55 7.74 -3.54 6.27
N LEU A 56 7.86 -4.82 6.62
CA LEU A 56 7.73 -5.93 5.67
C LEU A 56 6.33 -5.98 5.05
N SER A 57 5.27 -5.84 5.86
CA SER A 57 3.89 -5.82 5.37
C SER A 57 3.67 -4.68 4.36
N LEU A 58 4.15 -3.47 4.66
CA LEU A 58 4.03 -2.32 3.77
C LEU A 58 4.85 -2.49 2.49
N ALA A 59 6.03 -3.10 2.56
CA ALA A 59 6.84 -3.41 1.38
C ALA A 59 6.13 -4.43 0.46
N VAL A 60 5.57 -5.50 1.03
CA VAL A 60 4.78 -6.50 0.29
C VAL A 60 3.56 -5.85 -0.37
N ASN A 61 2.82 -5.04 0.38
CA ASN A 61 1.67 -4.30 -0.11
C ASN A 61 2.04 -3.37 -1.28
N HIS A 62 3.16 -2.66 -1.18
CA HIS A 62 3.66 -1.79 -2.23
C HIS A 62 3.98 -2.56 -3.51
N VAL A 63 4.64 -3.72 -3.39
CA VAL A 63 4.91 -4.61 -4.53
C VAL A 63 3.61 -5.11 -5.17
N ILE A 64 2.61 -5.53 -4.37
CA ILE A 64 1.30 -6.00 -4.85
C ILE A 64 0.59 -4.90 -5.66
N VAL A 65 0.58 -3.67 -5.17
CA VAL A 65 -0.03 -2.52 -5.87
C VAL A 65 0.79 -2.13 -7.10
N GLY A 66 2.12 -2.27 -7.07
CA GLY A 66 3.01 -2.04 -8.20
C GLY A 66 2.71 -2.92 -9.42
N PHE A 67 2.08 -4.08 -9.21
CA PHE A 67 1.62 -4.94 -10.30
C PHE A 67 0.32 -4.49 -10.99
N ARG A 68 -0.34 -3.43 -10.51
CA ARG A 68 -1.55 -2.85 -11.12
C ARG A 68 -1.17 -1.88 -12.24
N ARG A 69 -2.00 -1.81 -13.28
CA ARG A 69 -1.86 -0.84 -14.38
C ARG A 69 -3.18 -0.06 -14.53
N PRO A 70 -3.27 1.20 -14.09
CA PRO A 70 -2.22 2.00 -13.43
C PRO A 70 -2.00 1.62 -11.95
N PRO A 71 -0.79 1.86 -11.39
CA PRO A 71 -0.49 1.60 -9.98
C PRO A 71 -1.17 2.66 -9.10
N ALA A 72 -2.35 2.32 -8.58
CA ALA A 72 -3.13 3.19 -7.72
C ALA A 72 -3.74 2.42 -6.54
N LEU A 73 -3.80 3.10 -5.39
CA LEU A 73 -4.53 2.64 -4.21
C LEU A 73 -5.97 3.17 -4.24
N SER A 74 -6.92 2.30 -3.95
CA SER A 74 -8.32 2.65 -3.69
C SER A 74 -8.46 3.39 -2.36
N ALA A 75 -9.53 4.18 -2.19
CA ALA A 75 -9.76 4.96 -0.98
C ALA A 75 -9.71 4.11 0.32
N ALA A 76 -10.24 2.88 0.29
CA ALA A 76 -10.17 1.97 1.43
C ALA A 76 -8.73 1.55 1.76
N GLU A 77 -7.93 1.23 0.74
CA GLU A 77 -6.51 0.91 0.92
C GLU A 77 -5.71 2.11 1.42
N LYS A 78 -6.06 3.33 0.98
CA LYS A 78 -5.50 4.57 1.50
C LYS A 78 -5.77 4.71 3.00
N ALA A 79 -7.03 4.55 3.41
CA ALA A 79 -7.44 4.65 4.81
C ALA A 79 -6.70 3.63 5.69
N LEU A 80 -6.50 2.41 5.19
CA LEU A 80 -5.76 1.37 5.94
C LEU A 80 -4.29 1.73 6.13
N VAL A 81 -3.61 2.24 5.10
CA VAL A 81 -2.21 2.68 5.23
C VAL A 81 -2.09 3.82 6.24
N VAL A 82 -3.04 4.78 6.23
CA VAL A 82 -3.07 5.87 7.21
C VAL A 82 -3.33 5.32 8.61
N ALA A 83 -4.31 4.43 8.78
CA ALA A 83 -4.61 3.84 10.08
C ALA A 83 -3.40 3.09 10.65
N GLN A 84 -2.69 2.33 9.82
CA GLN A 84 -1.44 1.66 10.21
C GLN A 84 -0.36 2.65 10.63
N ALA A 85 -0.18 3.74 9.89
CA ALA A 85 0.79 4.78 10.23
C ALA A 85 0.45 5.44 11.58
N VAL A 86 -0.82 5.79 11.80
CA VAL A 86 -1.29 6.39 13.06
C VAL A 86 -1.07 5.41 14.22
N ILE A 87 -1.47 4.15 14.06
CA ILE A 87 -1.28 3.14 15.11
C ILE A 87 0.20 2.93 15.40
N ALA A 88 1.08 2.91 14.39
CA ALA A 88 2.51 2.80 14.56
C ALA A 88 3.09 3.99 15.34
N ILE A 89 2.70 5.22 15.01
CA ILE A 89 3.12 6.43 15.72
C ILE A 89 2.66 6.36 17.18
N VAL A 90 1.40 6.03 17.44
CA VAL A 90 0.86 5.94 18.80
C VAL A 90 1.57 4.83 19.58
N LEU A 91 1.88 3.69 18.96
CA LEU A 91 2.68 2.62 19.56
C LEU A 91 4.09 3.11 19.95
N GLY A 92 4.75 3.86 19.08
CA GLY A 92 6.05 4.46 19.38
C GLY A 92 5.97 5.39 20.60
N LEU A 93 5.01 6.31 20.60
CA LEU A 93 4.83 7.28 21.68
C LEU A 93 4.47 6.61 23.01
N THR A 94 3.52 5.67 22.99
CA THR A 94 3.12 4.93 24.20
C THR A 94 4.20 3.99 24.71
N SER A 95 5.15 3.57 23.86
CA SER A 95 6.29 2.77 24.30
C SER A 95 7.32 3.55 25.10
N LEU A 96 7.29 4.88 25.02
CA LEU A 96 8.14 5.76 25.83
C LEU A 96 7.63 5.91 27.27
N ASP A 97 6.38 5.55 27.53
CA ASP A 97 5.75 5.66 28.85
C ASP A 97 5.34 4.28 29.37
N SER A 98 6.00 3.83 30.45
CA SER A 98 5.69 2.56 31.11
C SER A 98 4.26 2.48 31.66
N ALA A 99 3.59 3.61 31.92
CA ALA A 99 2.19 3.63 32.36
C ALA A 99 1.20 3.33 31.22
N ALA A 100 1.61 3.46 29.96
CA ALA A 100 0.78 3.26 28.78
C ALA A 100 0.81 1.82 28.24
N LEU A 101 1.33 0.85 29.00
CA LEU A 101 1.46 -0.57 28.63
C LEU A 101 0.17 -1.20 28.10
N ILE A 102 -0.97 -0.85 28.71
CA ILE A 102 -2.29 -1.38 28.33
C ILE A 102 -2.66 -0.93 26.90
N VAL A 103 -2.29 0.30 26.53
CA VAL A 103 -2.57 0.84 25.20
C VAL A 103 -1.73 0.11 24.16
N GLY A 104 -0.44 -0.10 24.41
CA GLY A 104 0.42 -0.86 23.49
C GLY A 104 -0.07 -2.29 23.29
N PHE A 105 -0.51 -2.96 24.37
CA PHE A 105 -1.08 -4.31 24.31
C PHE A 105 -2.34 -4.40 23.42
N LEU A 106 -3.20 -3.39 23.43
CA LEU A 106 -4.39 -3.33 22.58
C LEU A 106 -4.05 -2.95 21.13
N LEU A 107 -3.02 -2.13 20.92
CA LEU A 107 -2.65 -1.65 19.59
C LEU A 107 -1.90 -2.70 18.75
N TRP A 108 -1.13 -3.60 19.36
CA TRP A 108 -0.45 -4.70 18.65
C TRP A 108 -1.40 -5.59 17.83
N PRO A 109 -2.45 -6.21 18.42
CA PRO A 109 -3.35 -7.06 17.67
C PRO A 109 -4.12 -6.25 16.62
N LEU A 110 -4.48 -4.99 16.91
CA LEU A 110 -5.17 -4.14 15.95
C LEU A 110 -4.29 -3.86 14.72
N LEU A 111 -2.99 -3.61 14.92
CA LEU A 111 -2.03 -3.38 13.85
C LEU A 111 -1.82 -4.64 13.01
N ILE A 112 -1.74 -5.82 13.64
CA ILE A 112 -1.63 -7.10 12.95
C ILE A 112 -2.87 -7.37 12.09
N VAL A 113 -4.08 -7.23 12.66
CA VAL A 113 -5.34 -7.41 11.93
C VAL A 113 -5.44 -6.42 10.78
N GLY A 114 -5.09 -5.14 11.01
CA GLY A 114 -5.04 -4.12 9.97
C GLY A 114 -4.07 -4.45 8.84
N ALA A 115 -2.90 -4.99 9.15
CA ALA A 115 -1.91 -5.43 8.16
C ALA A 115 -2.37 -6.61 7.31
N VAL A 116 -2.96 -7.63 7.95
CA VAL A 116 -3.53 -8.78 7.25
C VAL A 116 -4.68 -8.34 6.34
N TRP A 117 -5.56 -7.47 6.85
CA TRP A 117 -6.70 -6.95 6.09
C TRP A 117 -6.26 -6.11 4.88
N ALA A 118 -5.27 -5.22 5.08
CA ALA A 118 -4.68 -4.44 3.99
C ALA A 118 -4.08 -5.35 2.90
N CYS A 119 -3.34 -6.38 3.30
CA CYS A 119 -2.77 -7.35 2.37
C CYS A 119 -3.86 -8.11 1.60
N ALA A 120 -4.90 -8.58 2.28
CA ALA A 120 -6.02 -9.30 1.67
C ALA A 120 -6.76 -8.43 0.65
N LEU A 121 -7.09 -7.18 1.01
CA LEU A 121 -7.75 -6.24 0.10
C LEU A 121 -6.88 -5.89 -1.10
N MET A 122 -5.59 -5.61 -0.88
CA MET A 122 -4.69 -5.25 -1.97
C MET A 122 -4.47 -6.42 -2.93
N THR A 123 -4.32 -7.62 -2.40
CA THR A 123 -4.19 -8.85 -3.20
C THR A 123 -5.47 -9.12 -3.98
N GLY A 124 -6.63 -9.09 -3.32
CA GLY A 124 -7.93 -9.31 -3.95
C GLY A 124 -8.24 -8.29 -5.04
N GLY A 125 -7.97 -7.01 -4.78
CA GLY A 125 -8.09 -5.93 -5.76
C GLY A 125 -7.20 -6.14 -6.98
N THR A 126 -5.93 -6.50 -6.77
CA THR A 126 -4.99 -6.77 -7.86
C THR A 126 -5.42 -7.98 -8.71
N ILE A 127 -5.89 -9.07 -8.09
CA ILE A 127 -6.38 -10.25 -8.80
C ILE A 127 -7.62 -9.92 -9.63
N ARG A 128 -8.57 -9.17 -9.05
CA ARG A 128 -9.80 -8.77 -9.75
C ARG A 128 -9.50 -7.95 -11.01
N ILE A 129 -8.63 -6.93 -10.89
CA ILE A 129 -8.21 -6.11 -12.05
C ILE A 129 -7.58 -6.99 -13.14
N ARG A 130 -6.74 -7.95 -12.77
CA ARG A 130 -6.13 -8.89 -13.73
C ARG A 130 -7.15 -9.80 -14.40
N ARG A 131 -8.19 -10.25 -13.68
CA ARG A 131 -9.25 -11.10 -14.22
C ARG A 131 -10.14 -10.33 -15.21
N GLU A 132 -10.51 -9.10 -14.87
CA GLU A 132 -11.30 -8.21 -15.74
C GLU A 132 -10.54 -7.91 -17.05
N SER A 133 -9.22 -7.71 -16.97
CA SER A 133 -8.37 -7.51 -18.15
C SER A 133 -8.20 -8.75 -19.04
N ARG A 134 -8.59 -9.94 -18.57
CA ARG A 134 -8.49 -11.22 -19.31
C ARG A 134 -9.81 -11.70 -19.88
N MET A 135 -10.94 -11.03 -19.60
CA MET A 135 -12.19 -11.41 -20.23
C MET A 135 -12.15 -11.03 -21.73
N PRO A 136 -12.44 -11.98 -22.65
CA PRO A 136 -12.53 -11.66 -24.06
C PRO A 136 -13.69 -10.69 -24.28
N VAL A 137 -13.45 -9.61 -25.01
CA VAL A 137 -14.49 -8.70 -25.50
C VAL A 137 -15.47 -9.54 -26.31
N ASP A 138 -16.73 -9.62 -25.88
CA ASP A 138 -17.77 -10.34 -26.61
C ASP A 138 -17.98 -9.66 -27.98
N PRO A 139 -17.65 -10.34 -29.10
CA PRO A 139 -17.77 -9.77 -30.44
C PRO A 139 -19.22 -9.38 -30.81
N ARG A 140 -20.21 -9.88 -30.06
CA ARG A 140 -21.64 -9.65 -30.33
C ARG A 140 -22.18 -8.30 -29.87
N SER A 141 -21.35 -7.47 -29.23
CA SER A 141 -21.75 -6.12 -28.82
C SER A 141 -21.62 -5.05 -29.92
N GLY A 142 -21.13 -5.42 -31.11
CA GLY A 142 -20.94 -4.51 -32.26
C GLY A 142 -22.14 -4.34 -33.20
N ASP A 143 -23.26 -5.02 -32.97
CA ASP A 143 -24.32 -5.18 -33.99
C ASP A 143 -25.57 -4.29 -33.79
N ARG A 144 -25.47 -3.16 -33.07
CA ARG A 144 -26.61 -2.23 -32.90
C ARG A 144 -26.31 -0.75 -33.14
N LEU A 145 -25.42 -0.42 -34.07
CA LEU A 145 -25.38 0.93 -34.66
C LEU A 145 -25.04 0.82 -36.15
N GLY A 146 -26.07 0.51 -36.94
CA GLY A 146 -25.96 0.36 -38.39
C GLY A 146 -27.22 0.81 -39.10
N ASP A 147 -27.81 1.94 -38.71
CA ASP A 147 -28.85 2.65 -39.49
C ASP A 147 -28.37 4.07 -39.84
N GLY A 148 -27.52 4.13 -40.88
CA GLY A 148 -27.36 5.21 -41.87
C GLY A 148 -26.71 6.56 -41.48
N PRO A 149 -26.36 7.43 -42.46
CA PRO A 149 -26.29 7.24 -43.92
C PRO A 149 -24.88 7.46 -44.53
N PRO A 150 -24.67 7.18 -45.83
CA PRO A 150 -23.36 7.20 -46.48
C PRO A 150 -23.09 8.54 -47.15
N THR A 151 -21.94 9.18 -46.89
CA THR A 151 -21.26 10.10 -47.84
C THR A 151 -19.98 10.68 -47.26
N ALA A 152 -18.83 10.36 -47.87
CA ALA A 152 -17.84 11.36 -48.30
C ALA A 152 -16.79 10.65 -49.17
N GLN A 153 -16.90 10.87 -50.48
CA GLN A 153 -15.97 10.43 -51.50
C GLN A 153 -14.57 11.01 -51.25
N ILE A 154 -13.54 10.17 -51.29
CA ILE A 154 -12.15 10.62 -51.37
C ILE A 154 -11.83 10.85 -52.86
N PRO A 155 -11.44 12.06 -53.29
CA PRO A 155 -11.00 12.26 -54.67
C PRO A 155 -9.63 11.61 -54.90
N VAL A 156 -9.59 10.64 -55.80
CA VAL A 156 -8.35 10.06 -56.35
C VAL A 156 -7.74 11.10 -57.29
N VAL A 157 -6.61 11.69 -56.89
CA VAL A 157 -5.78 12.50 -57.79
C VAL A 157 -4.87 11.54 -58.55
N SER A 158 -5.19 11.33 -59.84
CA SER A 158 -4.32 10.63 -60.79
C SER A 158 -3.25 11.60 -61.30
N PRO A 159 -1.94 11.34 -61.13
CA PRO A 159 -0.91 12.18 -61.74
C PRO A 159 -0.81 11.86 -63.24
N ALA A 160 -0.92 12.92 -64.05
CA ALA A 160 -0.65 12.86 -65.48
C ALA A 160 0.81 13.26 -65.77
N ARG A 161 1.45 12.38 -66.56
CA ARG A 161 2.72 12.46 -67.30
C ARG A 161 3.91 11.71 -66.71
#